data_AF-A0A1Y2BDN8-F1
#
_entry.id   AF-A0A1Y2BDN8-F1
#
_cell.length_a   1.000
_cell.length_b   1.000
_cell.length_c   1.000
_cell.angle_alpha   90.00
_cell.angle_beta   90.00
_cell.angle_gamma   90.00
#
_symmetry.space_group_name_H-M   'P 1'
#
loop_
_entity.id
_entity.type
_entity.pdbx_description
1 polymer ?
#
loop_
_entity_poly.entity_id
_entity_poly.type
_entity_poly.pdbx_seq_one_letter_code
_entity_poly.pdbx_strand_id
1 'polypeptide(L)'
;MQFKNILTISSLVALSKACSFLPDYPCCSAGAEVVYEDDQGQWGVENGEWCGIEPVSQAACWAAPYPCCKGNEVVYTDDQGDWGVEDGDWCGIVKDNTPPKEEKTTTKNNAQPTKTKNNNSGGSGSYTMTKFEPVCTVNTDKTDCVAAWKQCGGGGMEEKCCQAGTSCKGSEGFKQCEPDPEAELKPATGTGPHGQKWCEGCNVTENQGGFLWGYENGKACEIRMCECNDIFNKEYDPSEYKYPIGTKEGTTTRYWDCCKPSCSWPDKAPVSAPVRQCKADGFTALTNYNAKSGCEGGESYMCSDQRPWAVSEVLSYGYAAASIKGLTEKEWCCRCYALTFTSGPVKGKQMVVQVTNTGGDLGDNHFDIQIPGGGFGIFNGCSAQFNTPDEVWGTRYGGVASRDDCEGLPKEIQESCYWRFDWFLNADNPTMVFDEVECPAELTKNTDCIHQ
;
A
#
# COMPACT_ATOMS: atom_id res chain seq x y z
N MET A 1 -65.91 32.04 -7.43
CA MET A 1 -65.31 30.95 -6.63
C MET A 1 -63.80 31.11 -6.71
N GLN A 2 -63.13 31.31 -5.58
CA GLN A 2 -61.68 31.47 -5.51
C GLN A 2 -60.99 30.11 -5.69
N PHE A 3 -60.02 30.02 -6.59
CA PHE A 3 -58.95 29.02 -6.51
C PHE A 3 -57.61 29.68 -6.83
N LYS A 4 -56.62 29.33 -5.99
CA LYS A 4 -55.31 29.97 -5.80
C LYS A 4 -54.37 29.73 -6.97
N ASN A 5 -53.65 30.76 -7.40
CA ASN A 5 -52.48 30.67 -8.28
C ASN A 5 -51.27 30.15 -7.48
N ILE A 6 -50.64 29.08 -7.96
CA ILE A 6 -49.28 28.68 -7.58
C ILE A 6 -48.35 29.15 -8.70
N LEU A 7 -47.40 30.03 -8.37
CA LEU A 7 -46.29 30.39 -9.26
C LEU A 7 -45.38 29.18 -9.45
N THR A 8 -45.10 28.82 -10.71
CA THR A 8 -43.96 27.99 -11.08
C THR A 8 -42.93 28.91 -11.75
N ILE A 9 -41.73 28.98 -11.17
CA ILE A 9 -40.57 29.65 -11.76
C ILE A 9 -39.95 28.62 -12.71
N SER A 10 -40.05 28.87 -14.02
CA SER A 10 -39.25 28.16 -15.04
C SER A 10 -37.92 28.88 -15.22
N SER A 11 -36.85 28.28 -14.76
CA SER A 11 -35.47 28.67 -15.08
C SER A 11 -35.08 28.11 -16.45
N LEU A 12 -34.64 28.99 -17.35
CA LEU A 12 -34.02 28.64 -18.62
C LEU A 12 -32.71 27.86 -18.38
N VAL A 13 -32.61 26.64 -18.93
CA VAL A 13 -31.34 25.93 -19.08
C VAL A 13 -30.90 26.08 -20.53
N ALA A 14 -29.68 26.57 -20.74
CA ALA A 14 -29.06 26.69 -22.06
C ALA A 14 -28.86 25.28 -22.67
N LEU A 15 -29.20 25.10 -23.95
CA LEU A 15 -28.94 23.86 -24.67
C LEU A 15 -27.43 23.70 -24.88
N SER A 16 -26.78 22.91 -24.04
CA SER A 16 -25.44 22.38 -24.27
C SER A 16 -25.53 21.17 -25.23
N LYS A 17 -24.59 21.07 -26.17
CA LYS A 17 -24.56 20.02 -27.20
C LYS A 17 -24.22 18.68 -26.56
N ALA A 18 -25.08 17.67 -26.72
CA ALA A 18 -24.82 16.32 -26.22
C ALA A 18 -23.63 15.66 -26.93
N CYS A 19 -22.91 14.80 -26.21
CA CYS A 19 -21.70 14.15 -26.70
C CYS A 19 -22.02 12.90 -27.54
N SER A 20 -21.21 12.59 -28.56
CA SER A 20 -21.59 11.61 -29.59
C SER A 20 -21.80 10.19 -29.05
N PHE A 21 -21.08 9.85 -27.99
CA PHE A 21 -21.15 8.56 -27.29
C PHE A 21 -21.99 8.63 -26.00
N LEU A 22 -22.48 9.82 -25.63
CA LEU A 22 -23.24 10.09 -24.40
C LEU A 22 -24.41 11.04 -24.66
N PRO A 23 -25.61 10.50 -24.98
CA PRO A 23 -26.77 11.30 -25.37
C PRO A 23 -27.34 12.18 -24.24
N ASP A 24 -27.04 11.85 -22.98
CA ASP A 24 -27.59 12.53 -21.80
C ASP A 24 -26.61 13.54 -21.14
N TYR A 25 -25.40 13.73 -21.70
CA TYR A 25 -24.37 14.61 -21.14
C TYR A 25 -23.80 15.60 -22.17
N PRO A 26 -23.50 16.85 -21.76
CA PRO A 26 -22.88 17.84 -22.63
C PRO A 26 -21.44 17.47 -23.00
N CYS A 27 -21.02 17.82 -24.20
CA CYS A 27 -19.65 17.65 -24.68
C CYS A 27 -18.75 18.81 -24.23
N CYS A 28 -17.50 18.51 -23.91
CA CYS A 28 -16.50 19.52 -23.61
C CYS A 28 -16.10 20.29 -24.87
N SER A 29 -15.56 21.49 -24.66
CA SER A 29 -14.91 22.23 -25.74
C SER A 29 -13.67 21.47 -26.21
N ALA A 30 -13.33 21.61 -27.49
CA ALA A 30 -12.18 20.91 -28.07
C ALA A 30 -10.88 21.28 -27.33
N GLY A 31 -10.10 20.26 -26.94
CA GLY A 31 -8.86 20.44 -26.18
C GLY A 31 -9.03 20.49 -24.66
N ALA A 32 -10.21 20.12 -24.13
CA ALA A 32 -10.42 19.97 -22.69
C ALA A 32 -9.50 18.89 -22.10
N GLU A 33 -8.98 19.16 -20.90
CA GLU A 33 -8.13 18.23 -20.15
C GLU A 33 -8.97 17.08 -19.58
N VAL A 34 -8.45 15.86 -19.72
CA VAL A 34 -9.08 14.66 -19.15
C VAL A 34 -8.82 14.67 -17.65
N VAL A 35 -9.86 14.93 -16.86
CA VAL A 35 -9.78 14.92 -15.39
C VAL A 35 -10.31 13.61 -14.80
N TYR A 36 -11.02 12.82 -15.61
CA TYR A 36 -11.61 11.54 -15.23
C TYR A 36 -11.86 10.67 -16.46
N GLU A 37 -11.67 9.36 -16.33
CA GLU A 37 -11.94 8.38 -17.39
C GLU A 37 -12.68 7.19 -16.79
N ASP A 38 -13.75 6.76 -17.45
CA ASP A 38 -14.55 5.60 -17.06
C ASP A 38 -14.89 4.73 -18.28
N ASP A 39 -15.84 3.80 -18.13
CA ASP A 39 -16.24 2.89 -19.20
C ASP A 39 -17.09 3.56 -20.30
N GLN A 40 -17.56 4.79 -20.10
CA GLN A 40 -18.29 5.57 -21.09
C GLN A 40 -17.35 6.41 -21.96
N GLY A 41 -16.23 6.91 -21.41
CA GLY A 41 -15.23 7.66 -22.15
C GLY A 41 -14.40 8.59 -21.28
N GLN A 42 -13.75 9.56 -21.91
CA GLN A 42 -12.96 10.58 -21.21
C GLN A 42 -13.84 11.78 -20.83
N TRP A 43 -13.57 12.40 -19.69
CA TRP A 43 -14.38 13.47 -19.13
C TRP A 43 -13.56 14.68 -18.71
N GLY A 44 -14.12 15.86 -18.93
CA GLY A 44 -13.58 17.15 -18.52
C GLY A 44 -14.56 17.91 -17.62
N VAL A 45 -14.10 19.03 -17.07
CA VAL A 45 -14.94 19.94 -16.27
C VAL A 45 -14.83 21.36 -16.85
N GLU A 46 -15.95 21.91 -17.29
CA GLU A 46 -16.05 23.27 -17.82
C GLU A 46 -17.12 24.06 -17.05
N ASN A 47 -16.79 25.28 -16.63
CA ASN A 47 -17.68 26.15 -15.84
C ASN A 47 -18.22 25.49 -14.54
N GLY A 48 -17.49 24.51 -14.00
CA GLY A 48 -17.89 23.76 -12.81
C GLY A 48 -18.87 22.62 -13.09
N GLU A 49 -19.17 22.30 -14.36
CA GLU A 49 -20.04 21.21 -14.78
C GLU A 49 -19.26 20.16 -15.58
N TRP A 50 -19.67 18.89 -15.47
CA TRP A 50 -19.06 17.76 -16.16
C TRP A 50 -19.45 17.73 -17.63
N CYS A 51 -18.48 17.41 -18.48
CA CYS A 51 -18.68 17.24 -19.91
C CYS A 51 -17.88 16.04 -20.46
N GLY A 52 -18.37 15.41 -21.53
CA GLY A 52 -17.69 14.30 -22.21
C GLY A 52 -16.65 14.80 -23.22
N ILE A 53 -15.52 14.11 -23.33
CA ILE A 53 -14.44 14.39 -24.27
C ILE A 53 -14.50 13.37 -25.41
N GLU A 54 -14.65 13.87 -26.65
CA GLU A 54 -14.65 13.03 -27.85
C GLU A 54 -13.29 12.32 -28.01
N PRO A 55 -13.27 10.99 -28.18
CA PRO A 55 -12.02 10.26 -28.40
C PRO A 55 -11.40 10.71 -29.74
N VAL A 56 -10.14 11.14 -29.67
CA VAL A 56 -9.38 11.58 -30.84
C VAL A 56 -9.10 10.36 -31.72
N SER A 57 -9.69 10.32 -32.91
CA SER A 57 -9.48 9.22 -33.86
C SER A 57 -8.00 9.15 -34.29
N GLN A 58 -7.32 8.05 -33.91
CA GLN A 58 -5.98 7.66 -34.37
C GLN A 58 -5.91 7.51 -35.90
N ALA A 59 -5.40 8.53 -36.58
CA ALA A 59 -5.12 8.44 -38.01
C ALA A 59 -3.91 9.28 -38.43
N ALA A 60 -2.71 9.00 -37.89
CA ALA A 60 -1.44 9.48 -38.48
C ALA A 60 -0.16 8.80 -37.95
N CYS A 61 -0.19 7.57 -37.44
CA CYS A 61 1.04 6.91 -37.01
C CYS A 61 1.76 6.23 -38.18
N TRP A 62 2.92 6.76 -38.60
CA TRP A 62 3.64 6.29 -39.79
C TRP A 62 4.65 5.16 -39.53
N ALA A 63 5.00 4.88 -38.27
CA ALA A 63 6.15 4.04 -37.89
C ALA A 63 5.87 2.53 -37.75
N ALA A 64 4.82 2.00 -38.38
CA ALA A 64 4.50 0.57 -38.29
C ALA A 64 5.68 -0.31 -38.78
N PRO A 65 6.09 -1.36 -38.04
CA PRO A 65 5.35 -2.06 -36.97
C PRO A 65 5.54 -1.51 -35.54
N TYR A 66 6.26 -0.41 -35.35
CA TYR A 66 6.48 0.22 -34.05
C TYR A 66 5.35 1.18 -33.67
N PRO A 67 5.05 1.36 -32.37
CA PRO A 67 4.03 2.28 -31.90
C PRO A 67 4.41 3.75 -32.15
N CYS A 68 3.45 4.67 -32.00
CA CYS A 68 3.77 6.09 -31.97
C CYS A 68 4.16 6.54 -30.58
N CYS A 69 5.09 7.49 -30.50
CA CYS A 69 5.47 8.10 -29.24
C CYS A 69 4.33 8.95 -28.70
N LYS A 70 4.15 8.92 -27.38
CA LYS A 70 3.24 9.82 -26.66
C LYS A 70 3.87 11.20 -26.45
N GLY A 71 5.19 11.24 -26.33
CA GLY A 71 6.01 12.42 -26.27
C GLY A 71 6.62 12.81 -27.62
N ASN A 72 7.29 13.96 -27.61
CA ASN A 72 7.90 14.57 -28.81
C ASN A 72 9.44 14.57 -28.75
N GLU A 73 10.04 13.77 -27.87
CA GLU A 73 11.49 13.73 -27.68
C GLU A 73 12.17 12.87 -28.75
N VAL A 74 12.88 13.52 -29.67
CA VAL A 74 13.56 12.87 -30.79
C VAL A 74 14.92 12.34 -30.34
N VAL A 75 15.10 11.01 -30.40
CA VAL A 75 16.38 10.34 -30.11
C VAL A 75 17.08 9.84 -31.38
N TYR A 76 16.37 9.73 -32.50
CA TYR A 76 16.93 9.31 -33.79
C TYR A 76 16.08 9.80 -34.97
N THR A 77 16.67 9.95 -36.16
CA THR A 77 15.97 10.42 -37.38
C THR A 77 16.50 9.71 -38.61
N ASP A 78 15.60 9.21 -39.46
CA ASP A 78 15.92 8.56 -40.73
C ASP A 78 15.09 9.12 -41.90
N ASP A 79 15.05 8.37 -43.01
CA ASP A 79 14.30 8.72 -44.22
C ASP A 79 12.78 8.50 -44.10
N GLN A 80 12.32 7.84 -43.04
CA GLN A 80 10.89 7.63 -42.74
C GLN A 80 10.36 8.68 -41.76
N GLY A 81 11.17 9.13 -40.79
CA GLY A 81 10.87 10.27 -39.93
C GLY A 81 11.65 10.31 -38.62
N ASP A 82 11.10 11.01 -37.62
CA ASP A 82 11.71 11.19 -36.30
C ASP A 82 11.27 10.08 -35.34
N TRP A 83 12.19 9.54 -34.56
CA TRP A 83 11.97 8.41 -33.65
C TRP A 83 12.27 8.79 -32.20
N GLY A 84 11.50 8.22 -31.27
CA GLY A 84 11.67 8.31 -29.82
C GLY A 84 11.85 6.92 -29.19
N VAL A 85 12.17 6.89 -27.89
CA VAL A 85 12.18 5.65 -27.08
C VAL A 85 11.38 5.90 -25.81
N GLU A 86 10.32 5.12 -25.61
CA GLU A 86 9.43 5.18 -24.45
C GLU A 86 9.31 3.80 -23.82
N ASP A 87 9.38 3.71 -22.49
CA ASP A 87 9.34 2.44 -21.73
C ASP A 87 10.37 1.38 -22.20
N GLY A 88 11.45 1.82 -22.85
CA GLY A 88 12.52 0.97 -23.38
C GLY A 88 12.32 0.49 -24.83
N ASP A 89 11.20 0.84 -25.47
CA ASP A 89 10.84 0.44 -26.83
C ASP A 89 10.88 1.62 -27.83
N TRP A 90 11.18 1.32 -29.10
CA TRP A 90 11.21 2.31 -30.19
C TRP A 90 9.82 2.73 -30.61
N CYS A 91 9.63 4.03 -30.86
CA CYS A 91 8.38 4.60 -31.34
C CYS A 91 8.60 5.72 -32.37
N GLY A 92 7.60 5.93 -33.25
CA GLY A 92 7.63 7.02 -34.25
C GLY A 92 6.99 8.30 -33.74
N ILE A 93 7.65 9.44 -33.97
CA ILE A 93 7.18 10.76 -33.53
C ILE A 93 6.33 11.39 -34.63
N VAL A 94 5.11 11.80 -34.26
CA VAL A 94 4.18 12.50 -35.14
C VAL A 94 4.26 13.99 -34.80
N LYS A 95 4.73 14.80 -35.76
CA LYS A 95 4.88 16.25 -35.57
C LYS A 95 3.51 16.93 -35.65
N ASP A 96 2.85 17.10 -34.51
CA ASP A 96 1.69 17.98 -34.41
C ASP A 96 2.15 19.44 -34.42
N ASN A 97 1.68 20.21 -35.41
CA ASN A 97 1.94 21.64 -35.55
C ASN A 97 1.13 22.44 -34.53
N THR A 98 1.58 22.59 -33.27
CA THR A 98 1.40 23.82 -32.43
C THR A 98 2.10 23.67 -31.04
N PRO A 99 2.50 24.79 -30.38
CA PRO A 99 3.70 24.87 -29.53
C PRO A 99 3.45 24.61 -28.03
N PRO A 100 4.52 24.36 -27.25
CA PRO A 100 4.43 23.95 -25.84
C PRO A 100 4.07 25.12 -24.92
N LYS A 101 3.25 24.86 -23.89
CA LYS A 101 3.10 25.80 -22.77
C LYS A 101 2.88 25.14 -21.41
N GLU A 102 3.91 25.32 -20.58
CA GLU A 102 4.02 25.48 -19.12
C GLU A 102 2.85 25.10 -18.18
N GLU A 103 3.27 24.41 -17.10
CA GLU A 103 2.58 24.16 -15.83
C GLU A 103 1.74 25.34 -15.31
N LYS A 104 0.56 25.02 -14.78
CA LYS A 104 0.05 25.67 -13.57
C LYS A 104 -0.89 24.78 -12.76
N THR A 105 -0.53 24.70 -11.50
CA THR A 105 -1.19 24.07 -10.34
C THR A 105 -2.61 24.60 -10.12
N THR A 106 -3.56 23.74 -9.74
CA THR A 106 -4.50 24.02 -8.63
C THR A 106 -5.27 22.79 -8.16
N THR A 107 -5.25 22.59 -6.85
CA THR A 107 -5.97 21.61 -6.03
C THR A 107 -7.44 22.00 -5.81
N LYS A 108 -8.34 21.01 -5.70
CA LYS A 108 -9.15 20.75 -4.49
C LYS A 108 -10.11 19.54 -4.60
N ASN A 109 -10.13 18.80 -3.50
CA ASN A 109 -10.93 17.63 -3.16
C ASN A 109 -12.45 17.88 -3.14
N ASN A 110 -13.25 16.84 -3.43
CA ASN A 110 -14.16 16.27 -2.41
C ASN A 110 -14.68 14.87 -2.79
N ALA A 111 -14.83 14.02 -1.78
CA ALA A 111 -15.08 12.58 -1.86
C ALA A 111 -16.55 12.17 -2.11
N GLN A 112 -16.70 11.08 -2.89
CA GLN A 112 -17.65 9.92 -2.85
C GLN A 112 -19.18 10.10 -2.62
N PRO A 113 -20.07 9.17 -3.08
CA PRO A 113 -19.91 7.70 -3.06
C PRO A 113 -20.48 6.85 -4.24
N THR A 114 -19.79 5.72 -4.50
CA THR A 114 -20.24 4.38 -4.97
C THR A 114 -21.21 4.21 -6.15
N LYS A 115 -20.80 3.41 -7.15
CA LYS A 115 -21.18 1.97 -7.30
C LYS A 115 -20.45 1.27 -8.45
N THR A 116 -19.97 0.07 -8.11
CA THR A 116 -19.33 -0.98 -8.91
C THR A 116 -20.17 -1.46 -10.10
N LYS A 117 -19.49 -1.83 -11.20
CA LYS A 117 -19.66 -3.13 -11.85
C LYS A 117 -18.34 -3.68 -12.43
N ASN A 118 -18.10 -4.94 -12.09
CA ASN A 118 -17.05 -5.82 -12.57
C ASN A 118 -17.06 -6.00 -14.09
N ASN A 119 -15.90 -6.37 -14.67
CA ASN A 119 -15.76 -7.64 -15.35
C ASN A 119 -14.30 -8.14 -15.43
N ASN A 120 -14.17 -9.45 -15.22
CA ASN A 120 -12.97 -10.27 -15.25
C ASN A 120 -12.17 -10.15 -16.55
N SER A 121 -10.84 -10.22 -16.43
CA SER A 121 -9.99 -11.13 -17.21
C SER A 121 -8.64 -11.33 -16.51
N GLY A 122 -8.22 -12.59 -16.44
CA GLY A 122 -7.02 -13.03 -15.75
C GLY A 122 -5.76 -12.43 -16.35
N GLY A 123 -4.97 -11.82 -15.48
CA GLY A 123 -3.59 -11.45 -15.69
C GLY A 123 -2.95 -11.44 -14.31
N SER A 124 -1.79 -12.06 -14.20
CA SER A 124 -0.87 -11.92 -13.07
C SER A 124 -0.73 -10.42 -12.78
N GLY A 125 -1.48 -9.96 -11.78
CA GLY A 125 -1.42 -8.59 -11.32
C GLY A 125 -0.11 -8.45 -10.57
N SER A 126 0.93 -8.02 -11.27
CA SER A 126 2.08 -7.41 -10.61
C SER A 126 1.53 -6.14 -9.95
N TYR A 127 1.11 -6.27 -8.69
CA TYR A 127 0.88 -5.12 -7.86
C TYR A 127 2.26 -4.49 -7.66
N THR A 128 2.54 -3.44 -8.43
CA THR A 128 3.70 -2.61 -8.19
C THR A 128 3.43 -1.94 -6.86
N MET A 129 4.10 -2.43 -5.82
CA MET A 129 4.07 -1.79 -4.52
C MET A 129 4.48 -0.34 -4.73
N THR A 130 3.57 0.60 -4.47
CA THR A 130 3.98 1.99 -4.36
C THR A 130 4.94 2.01 -3.19
N LYS A 131 6.23 2.15 -3.47
CA LYS A 131 7.27 2.30 -2.47
C LYS A 131 6.76 3.35 -1.49
N PHE A 132 6.61 2.96 -0.23
CA PHE A 132 6.33 3.94 0.82
C PHE A 132 7.55 4.86 0.87
N GLU A 133 7.41 6.03 0.25
CA GLU A 133 8.35 7.12 0.41
C GLU A 133 7.95 7.79 1.73
N PRO A 134 8.75 7.66 2.80
CA PRO A 134 8.43 8.38 4.03
C PRO A 134 8.29 9.86 3.66
N VAL A 135 7.15 10.45 4.02
CA VAL A 135 6.84 11.87 3.75
C VAL A 135 7.85 12.83 4.42
N CYS A 136 8.76 12.28 5.22
CA CYS A 136 9.87 12.97 5.84
C CYS A 136 11.04 13.12 4.86
N THR A 137 11.07 14.20 4.08
CA THR A 137 12.32 14.68 3.48
C THR A 137 13.24 15.14 4.61
N VAL A 138 14.29 14.36 4.84
CA VAL A 138 15.31 14.59 5.87
C VAL A 138 15.96 15.94 5.62
N ASN A 139 15.92 16.84 6.59
CA ASN A 139 16.82 17.99 6.57
C ASN A 139 18.17 17.56 7.14
N THR A 140 19.11 17.28 6.24
CA THR A 140 20.39 16.61 6.52
C THR A 140 21.45 17.46 7.20
N ASP A 141 21.15 18.71 7.58
CA ASP A 141 22.23 19.64 7.92
C ASP A 141 22.31 19.93 9.44
N LYS A 142 22.55 18.85 10.20
CA LYS A 142 23.67 18.75 11.17
C LYS A 142 24.00 17.28 11.45
N THR A 143 25.27 16.97 11.26
CA THR A 143 25.82 15.76 10.64
C THR A 143 26.05 14.59 11.61
N ASP A 144 25.71 13.38 11.15
CA ASP A 144 26.03 12.02 11.67
C ASP A 144 24.96 11.21 12.43
N CYS A 145 23.71 11.64 12.55
CA CYS A 145 22.64 10.71 12.97
C CYS A 145 22.24 9.76 11.83
N VAL A 146 21.99 8.52 12.19
CA VAL A 146 21.74 7.42 11.25
C VAL A 146 20.26 7.38 10.87
N ALA A 147 19.99 7.23 9.57
CA ALA A 147 18.62 7.10 9.04
C ALA A 147 17.93 5.82 9.57
N ALA A 148 16.60 5.76 9.50
CA ALA A 148 15.86 4.56 9.88
C ALA A 148 16.40 3.34 9.17
N TRP A 149 16.40 2.22 9.90
CA TRP A 149 16.86 0.92 9.43
C TRP A 149 18.34 0.86 9.03
N LYS A 150 19.10 1.93 9.24
CA LYS A 150 20.55 1.93 9.03
C LYS A 150 21.28 1.65 10.33
N GLN A 151 22.46 1.04 10.19
CA GLN A 151 23.27 0.61 11.32
C GLN A 151 23.72 1.81 12.15
N CYS A 152 23.29 1.84 13.41
CA CYS A 152 23.64 2.88 14.38
C CYS A 152 24.60 2.37 15.45
N GLY A 153 24.85 1.06 15.52
CA GLY A 153 25.78 0.47 16.48
C GLY A 153 25.94 -1.04 16.33
N GLY A 154 26.52 -1.67 17.35
CA GLY A 154 26.82 -3.10 17.38
C GLY A 154 28.15 -3.47 16.70
N GLY A 155 28.65 -4.67 16.95
CA GLY A 155 29.90 -5.16 16.35
C GLY A 155 31.15 -4.38 16.79
N GLY A 156 31.10 -3.73 17.96
CA GLY A 156 32.17 -2.85 18.45
C GLY A 156 32.13 -1.42 17.93
N MET A 157 31.11 -1.05 17.15
CA MET A 157 30.85 0.33 16.72
C MET A 157 30.33 1.18 17.89
N GLU A 158 30.80 2.42 18.00
CA GLU A 158 30.22 3.42 18.91
C GLU A 158 28.79 3.76 18.47
N GLU A 159 27.87 3.79 19.43
CA GLU A 159 26.45 4.03 19.16
C GLU A 159 26.22 5.47 18.70
N LYS A 160 25.69 5.62 17.48
CA LYS A 160 25.33 6.91 16.89
C LYS A 160 23.87 7.25 17.22
N CYS A 161 23.58 8.55 17.25
CA CYS A 161 22.20 9.03 17.31
C CYS A 161 21.40 8.55 16.09
N CYS A 162 20.09 8.40 16.28
CA CYS A 162 19.17 7.98 15.23
C CYS A 162 18.28 9.13 14.78
N GLN A 163 17.74 9.03 13.56
CA GLN A 163 16.74 9.96 13.07
C GLN A 163 15.57 10.09 14.05
N ALA A 164 14.92 11.26 14.10
CA ALA A 164 13.78 11.50 14.99
C ALA A 164 12.68 10.44 14.84
N GLY A 165 12.07 10.03 15.97
CA GLY A 165 11.07 8.96 16.03
C GLY A 165 11.66 7.54 15.98
N THR A 166 13.00 7.41 16.00
CA THR A 166 13.69 6.12 16.08
C THR A 166 14.76 6.16 17.16
N SER A 167 15.12 4.99 17.70
CA SER A 167 16.25 4.83 18.61
C SER A 167 17.13 3.67 18.18
N CYS A 168 18.38 3.68 18.65
CA CYS A 168 19.34 2.66 18.26
C CYS A 168 19.06 1.36 19.02
N LYS A 169 18.40 0.40 18.37
CA LYS A 169 17.97 -0.87 18.95
C LYS A 169 18.65 -2.05 18.25
N GLY A 170 18.83 -3.14 18.99
CA GLY A 170 19.42 -4.38 18.47
C GLY A 170 20.29 -5.10 19.50
N SER A 171 21.12 -6.02 19.01
CA SER A 171 22.03 -6.83 19.82
C SER A 171 23.42 -6.22 19.94
N GLU A 172 24.31 -6.80 20.77
CA GLU A 172 25.73 -6.39 20.79
C GLU A 172 26.41 -6.57 19.42
N GLY A 173 25.94 -7.50 18.58
CA GLY A 173 26.51 -7.76 17.26
C GLY A 173 26.06 -6.76 16.19
N PHE A 174 24.84 -6.22 16.30
CA PHE A 174 24.27 -5.28 15.32
C PHE A 174 23.13 -4.49 15.94
N LYS A 175 23.15 -3.17 15.76
CA LYS A 175 22.06 -2.26 16.11
C LYS A 175 21.72 -1.36 14.93
N GLN A 176 20.44 -1.06 14.76
CA GLN A 176 19.93 -0.15 13.73
C GLN A 176 18.93 0.84 14.32
N CYS A 177 18.69 1.94 13.59
CA CYS A 177 17.68 2.91 13.99
C CYS A 177 16.29 2.36 13.75
N GLU A 178 15.67 1.86 14.83
CA GLU A 178 14.33 1.28 14.78
C GLU A 178 13.29 2.26 15.29
N PRO A 179 12.08 2.24 14.72
CA PRO A 179 10.88 2.85 15.25
C PRO A 179 10.76 2.71 16.77
N ASP A 180 10.63 3.84 17.46
CA ASP A 180 10.52 3.85 18.91
C ASP A 180 9.54 4.93 19.38
N PRO A 181 8.37 4.55 19.93
CA PRO A 181 7.37 5.51 20.39
C PRO A 181 7.85 6.34 21.59
N GLU A 182 8.90 5.90 22.28
CA GLU A 182 9.51 6.59 23.42
C GLU A 182 10.77 7.38 23.03
N ALA A 183 11.18 7.33 21.75
CA ALA A 183 12.38 8.04 21.31
C ALA A 183 12.22 9.55 21.45
N GLU A 184 13.32 10.19 21.83
CA GLU A 184 13.37 11.62 21.99
C GLU A 184 13.19 12.33 20.63
N LEU A 185 12.06 13.02 20.48
CA LEU A 185 11.71 13.87 19.33
C LEU A 185 12.47 15.20 19.42
N LYS A 186 13.80 15.18 19.28
CA LYS A 186 14.61 16.40 19.31
C LYS A 186 15.34 16.67 17.99
N PRO A 187 15.23 17.90 17.45
CA PRO A 187 16.16 18.43 16.49
C PRO A 187 17.42 18.83 17.26
N ALA A 188 18.57 18.62 16.66
CA ALA A 188 19.88 18.92 17.25
C ALA A 188 20.16 20.43 17.45
N THR A 189 19.18 21.31 17.23
CA THR A 189 19.29 22.78 17.30
C THR A 189 18.01 23.42 17.83
N GLY A 190 18.10 24.64 18.38
CA GLY A 190 16.94 25.46 18.77
C GLY A 190 16.19 26.12 17.61
N THR A 191 16.69 26.01 16.37
CA THR A 191 16.16 26.63 15.16
C THR A 191 16.24 25.68 13.97
N GLY A 192 15.31 25.78 13.03
CA GLY A 192 15.24 24.97 11.83
C GLY A 192 16.13 25.45 10.68
N PRO A 193 16.03 24.78 9.53
CA PRO A 193 16.93 24.94 8.38
C PRO A 193 16.89 26.33 7.74
N HIS A 194 15.78 27.05 7.86
CA HIS A 194 15.65 28.45 7.42
C HIS A 194 15.96 29.43 8.56
N GLY A 195 16.50 28.95 9.68
CA GLY A 195 17.00 29.75 10.79
C GLY A 195 15.91 30.26 11.74
N GLN A 196 14.65 29.80 11.61
CA GLN A 196 13.57 30.19 12.53
C GLN A 196 13.51 29.24 13.73
N LYS A 197 12.98 29.72 14.86
CA LYS A 197 12.75 28.83 16.01
C LYS A 197 11.81 27.71 15.59
N TRP A 198 12.04 26.50 16.09
CA TRP A 198 11.05 25.45 15.95
C TRP A 198 9.75 25.81 16.67
N CYS A 199 8.62 25.40 16.09
CA CYS A 199 7.34 25.46 16.77
C CYS A 199 7.35 24.57 18.02
N GLU A 200 6.65 25.00 19.07
CA GLU A 200 6.42 24.23 20.29
C GLU A 200 5.28 23.22 20.09
N GLY A 201 4.36 23.48 19.16
CA GLY A 201 3.33 22.58 18.69
C GLY A 201 3.45 22.25 17.19
N CYS A 202 2.49 21.48 16.69
CA CYS A 202 2.52 20.90 15.35
C CYS A 202 1.47 21.48 14.38
N ASN A 203 0.96 22.68 14.69
CA ASN A 203 -0.06 23.32 13.86
C ASN A 203 0.56 23.94 12.60
N VAL A 204 0.36 23.29 11.46
CA VAL A 204 0.88 23.74 10.17
C VAL A 204 0.02 24.90 9.64
N THR A 205 0.63 26.04 9.44
CA THR A 205 0.02 27.22 8.83
C THR A 205 0.41 27.41 7.37
N GLU A 206 1.55 26.86 6.95
CA GLU A 206 2.04 27.01 5.58
C GLU A 206 2.99 25.87 5.17
N ASN A 207 3.10 25.61 3.87
CA ASN A 207 4.09 24.71 3.28
C ASN A 207 4.83 25.48 2.18
N GLN A 208 6.15 25.62 2.30
CA GLN A 208 6.99 26.30 1.33
C GLN A 208 8.14 25.39 0.91
N GLY A 209 8.17 24.98 -0.36
CA GLY A 209 9.25 24.17 -0.91
C GLY A 209 9.43 22.81 -0.22
N GLY A 210 8.36 22.25 0.37
CA GLY A 210 8.40 20.99 1.12
C GLY A 210 8.64 21.16 2.62
N PHE A 211 8.92 22.38 3.10
CA PHE A 211 9.09 22.65 4.53
C PHE A 211 7.79 23.14 5.15
N LEU A 212 7.43 22.51 6.27
CA LEU A 212 6.23 22.87 7.02
C LEU A 212 6.53 24.03 7.99
N TRP A 213 5.60 24.97 8.07
CA TRP A 213 5.70 26.17 8.88
C TRP A 213 4.49 26.28 9.80
N GLY A 214 4.70 26.83 10.99
CA GLY A 214 3.66 27.14 11.96
C GLY A 214 3.73 28.59 12.41
N TYR A 215 2.75 29.00 13.22
CA TYR A 215 2.68 30.35 13.75
C TYR A 215 2.25 30.34 15.22
N GLU A 216 3.16 30.76 16.10
CA GLU A 216 2.97 30.68 17.55
C GLU A 216 3.39 31.99 18.20
N ASN A 217 2.58 32.47 19.16
CA ASN A 217 2.87 33.68 19.93
C ASN A 217 3.21 34.90 19.06
N GLY A 218 2.58 35.03 17.89
CA GLY A 218 2.79 36.15 16.98
C GLY A 218 4.07 36.07 16.14
N LYS A 219 4.71 34.90 16.03
CA LYS A 219 5.91 34.69 15.22
C LYS A 219 5.80 33.42 14.39
N ALA A 220 6.36 33.45 13.19
CA ALA A 220 6.56 32.26 12.37
C ALA A 220 7.59 31.35 13.02
N CYS A 221 7.35 30.05 12.94
CA CYS A 221 8.22 29.01 13.44
C CYS A 221 8.27 27.86 12.41
N GLU A 222 9.36 27.10 12.40
CA GLU A 222 9.48 25.93 11.53
C GLU A 222 8.86 24.71 12.23
N ILE A 223 8.08 23.92 11.49
CA ILE A 223 7.48 22.70 12.00
C ILE A 223 8.52 21.59 11.89
N ARG A 224 8.71 20.87 12.99
CA ARG A 224 9.60 19.71 13.07
C ARG A 224 8.98 18.57 12.27
N MET A 225 9.21 18.50 10.96
CA MET A 225 8.48 17.60 10.06
C MET A 225 8.46 16.15 10.55
N CYS A 226 9.57 15.58 11.04
CA CYS A 226 9.57 14.20 11.55
C CYS A 226 8.93 14.03 12.95
N GLU A 227 8.86 15.10 13.74
CA GLU A 227 8.36 15.08 15.12
C GLU A 227 6.89 15.49 15.19
N CYS A 228 6.41 16.17 14.16
CA CYS A 228 5.02 16.60 13.97
C CYS A 228 4.29 15.77 12.92
N ASN A 229 5.00 15.08 12.02
CA ASN A 229 4.46 14.04 11.15
C ASN A 229 4.68 12.70 11.83
N ASP A 230 4.04 12.56 12.97
CA ASP A 230 4.29 11.49 13.91
C ASP A 230 3.56 10.22 13.45
N ILE A 231 4.26 9.28 12.81
CA ILE A 231 3.63 7.99 12.46
C ILE A 231 3.15 7.25 13.74
N PHE A 232 3.66 7.61 14.92
CA PHE A 232 3.37 6.99 16.22
C PHE A 232 2.35 7.75 17.07
N ASN A 233 2.31 9.08 16.98
CA ASN A 233 1.33 9.94 17.66
C ASN A 233 0.30 10.56 16.71
N LYS A 234 0.21 10.11 15.46
CA LYS A 234 -0.94 10.37 14.60
C LYS A 234 -2.16 9.75 15.29
N GLU A 235 -2.96 10.61 15.92
CA GLU A 235 -4.34 10.26 16.22
C GLU A 235 -5.04 10.11 14.87
N TYR A 236 -5.14 8.87 14.41
CA TYR A 236 -5.88 8.55 13.20
C TYR A 236 -7.34 8.91 13.46
N ASP A 237 -7.85 9.85 12.67
CA ASP A 237 -9.25 10.22 12.73
C ASP A 237 -10.09 8.97 12.42
N PRO A 238 -11.11 8.62 13.24
CA PRO A 238 -11.97 7.50 12.95
C PRO A 238 -12.61 7.50 11.55
N SER A 239 -12.72 8.66 10.92
CA SER A 239 -13.17 8.83 9.54
C SER A 239 -12.16 8.38 8.47
N GLU A 240 -10.89 8.21 8.83
CA GLU A 240 -9.85 7.62 7.95
C GLU A 240 -9.98 6.09 7.83
N TYR A 241 -10.67 5.43 8.76
CA TYR A 241 -10.85 3.98 8.70
C TYR A 241 -11.94 3.58 7.71
N LYS A 242 -11.55 2.73 6.75
CA LYS A 242 -12.50 2.09 5.83
C LYS A 242 -13.33 0.99 6.51
N TYR A 243 -12.80 0.36 7.56
CA TYR A 243 -13.44 -0.77 8.25
C TYR A 243 -13.74 -0.44 9.73
N PRO A 244 -14.76 -1.08 10.33
CA PRO A 244 -15.09 -0.86 11.73
C PRO A 244 -13.93 -1.17 12.66
N ILE A 245 -13.82 -0.39 13.75
CA ILE A 245 -12.92 -0.69 14.86
C ILE A 245 -13.62 -1.71 15.76
N GLY A 246 -13.01 -2.89 15.90
CA GLY A 246 -13.56 -3.94 16.74
C GLY A 246 -13.43 -3.69 18.24
N THR A 247 -14.10 -4.52 19.02
CA THR A 247 -14.04 -4.47 20.49
C THR A 247 -13.39 -5.72 21.11
N LYS A 248 -13.10 -6.75 20.31
CA LYS A 248 -12.47 -7.98 20.79
C LYS A 248 -10.97 -7.77 20.83
N GLU A 249 -10.36 -7.96 21.99
CA GLU A 249 -8.91 -7.90 22.14
C GLU A 249 -8.25 -9.16 21.57
N GLY A 250 -7.07 -8.95 20.96
CA GLY A 250 -6.23 -10.01 20.45
C GLY A 250 -4.75 -9.63 20.45
N THR A 251 -3.92 -10.65 20.25
CA THR A 251 -2.47 -10.51 20.12
C THR A 251 -2.04 -10.94 18.72
N THR A 252 -0.86 -10.47 18.31
CA THR A 252 -0.30 -10.85 17.02
C THR A 252 1.10 -11.43 17.17
N THR A 253 1.46 -12.27 16.21
CA THR A 253 2.85 -12.61 15.90
C THR A 253 3.07 -12.46 14.40
N ARG A 254 4.25 -12.86 13.93
CA ARG A 254 4.61 -12.86 12.52
C ARG A 254 5.26 -14.19 12.15
N TYR A 255 4.92 -14.72 10.98
CA TYR A 255 5.54 -15.94 10.46
C TYR A 255 5.52 -16.00 8.93
N TRP A 256 6.41 -16.83 8.38
CA TRP A 256 6.34 -17.31 7.01
C TRP A 256 7.13 -18.61 6.93
N ASP A 257 6.41 -19.74 6.99
CA ASP A 257 7.00 -21.08 7.03
C ASP A 257 6.98 -21.80 5.68
N CYS A 258 6.37 -21.16 4.67
CA CYS A 258 6.13 -21.68 3.32
C CYS A 258 5.23 -22.93 3.24
N CYS A 259 4.72 -23.42 4.37
CA CYS A 259 3.88 -24.59 4.40
C CYS A 259 2.57 -24.35 3.63
N LYS A 260 1.99 -25.45 3.13
CA LYS A 260 0.60 -25.42 2.69
C LYS A 260 -0.29 -24.95 3.85
N PRO A 261 -1.07 -23.86 3.70
CA PRO A 261 -1.86 -23.34 4.81
C PRO A 261 -3.09 -24.24 5.04
N SER A 262 -3.52 -24.36 6.30
CA SER A 262 -4.49 -25.39 6.70
C SER A 262 -5.86 -25.27 6.00
N CYS A 263 -6.31 -24.05 5.67
CA CYS A 263 -7.56 -23.82 4.94
C CYS A 263 -7.45 -24.17 3.44
N SER A 264 -6.28 -24.62 2.95
CA SER A 264 -6.11 -25.17 1.59
C SER A 264 -6.53 -26.63 1.47
N TRP A 265 -6.82 -27.30 2.59
CA TRP A 265 -7.34 -28.64 2.59
C TRP A 265 -8.85 -28.63 2.30
N PRO A 266 -9.36 -29.59 1.51
CA PRO A 266 -10.80 -29.75 1.32
C PRO A 266 -11.55 -29.97 2.64
N ASP A 267 -12.84 -29.60 2.66
CA ASP A 267 -13.79 -29.86 3.75
C ASP A 267 -13.46 -29.22 5.12
N LYS A 268 -12.49 -28.30 5.17
CA LYS A 268 -12.14 -27.55 6.38
C LYS A 268 -13.22 -26.55 6.79
N ALA A 269 -13.84 -25.88 5.83
CA ALA A 269 -14.89 -24.89 6.02
C ALA A 269 -15.86 -24.86 4.83
N PRO A 270 -17.10 -24.33 4.99
CA PRO A 270 -18.00 -24.11 3.87
C PRO A 270 -17.51 -22.91 3.05
N VAL A 271 -16.77 -23.16 1.98
CA VAL A 271 -16.10 -22.13 1.17
C VAL A 271 -16.34 -22.34 -0.33
N SER A 272 -16.17 -21.28 -1.14
CA SER A 272 -16.22 -21.35 -2.61
C SER A 272 -15.23 -22.35 -3.20
N ALA A 273 -14.01 -22.36 -2.68
CA ALA A 273 -12.94 -23.31 -2.94
C ALA A 273 -11.96 -23.24 -1.76
N PRO A 274 -11.18 -24.30 -1.45
CA PRO A 274 -10.11 -24.18 -0.46
C PRO A 274 -9.10 -23.10 -0.87
N VAL A 275 -8.38 -22.55 0.11
CA VAL A 275 -7.33 -21.56 -0.16
C VAL A 275 -6.38 -22.10 -1.22
N ARG A 276 -6.07 -21.26 -2.21
CA ARG A 276 -5.15 -21.57 -3.28
C ARG A 276 -3.77 -21.90 -2.70
N GLN A 277 -3.24 -23.03 -3.15
CA GLN A 277 -1.89 -23.53 -2.85
C GLN A 277 -1.06 -23.48 -4.14
N CYS A 278 0.25 -23.29 -3.98
CA CYS A 278 1.16 -23.11 -5.11
C CYS A 278 2.26 -24.15 -5.16
N LYS A 279 2.84 -24.32 -6.34
CA LYS A 279 4.10 -25.05 -6.56
C LYS A 279 5.27 -24.30 -5.91
N ALA A 280 6.46 -24.89 -6.01
CA ALA A 280 7.68 -24.32 -5.46
C ALA A 280 8.00 -22.89 -5.97
N ASP A 281 7.57 -22.54 -7.18
CA ASP A 281 7.72 -21.17 -7.73
C ASP A 281 6.91 -20.10 -6.97
N GLY A 282 5.98 -20.50 -6.10
CA GLY A 282 5.16 -19.59 -5.29
C GLY A 282 3.96 -18.97 -6.02
N PHE A 283 3.77 -19.19 -7.32
CA PHE A 283 2.70 -18.53 -8.09
C PHE A 283 1.85 -19.50 -8.91
N THR A 284 2.42 -20.60 -9.38
CA THR A 284 1.69 -21.59 -10.16
C THR A 284 0.76 -22.36 -9.23
N ALA A 285 -0.53 -22.09 -9.36
CA ALA A 285 -1.57 -22.78 -8.60
C ALA A 285 -1.53 -24.30 -8.79
N LEU A 286 -1.66 -25.03 -7.69
CA LEU A 286 -1.88 -26.48 -7.69
C LEU A 286 -3.37 -26.78 -7.67
N THR A 287 -3.85 -27.51 -8.68
CA THR A 287 -5.26 -27.90 -8.80
C THR A 287 -5.64 -29.08 -7.89
N ASN A 288 -4.67 -29.89 -7.47
CA ASN A 288 -4.90 -31.00 -6.55
C ASN A 288 -4.84 -30.52 -5.08
N TYR A 289 -5.98 -30.10 -4.53
CA TYR A 289 -6.08 -29.69 -3.11
C TYR A 289 -5.72 -30.78 -2.09
N ASN A 290 -5.57 -32.04 -2.50
CA ASN A 290 -5.06 -33.11 -1.64
C ASN A 290 -3.53 -33.30 -1.73
N ALA A 291 -2.83 -32.45 -2.50
CA ALA A 291 -1.37 -32.46 -2.56
C ALA A 291 -0.76 -32.27 -1.16
N LYS A 292 0.27 -33.05 -0.87
CA LYS A 292 0.96 -33.04 0.41
C LYS A 292 1.72 -31.71 0.58
N SER A 293 1.77 -31.19 1.80
CA SER A 293 2.51 -29.97 2.13
C SER A 293 4.01 -30.15 1.90
N GLY A 294 4.69 -29.12 1.40
CA GLY A 294 6.15 -29.08 1.27
C GLY A 294 6.86 -29.27 2.62
N CYS A 295 6.25 -28.82 3.71
CA CYS A 295 6.73 -29.05 5.08
C CYS A 295 6.68 -30.52 5.54
N GLU A 296 6.04 -31.36 4.75
CA GLU A 296 5.98 -32.81 4.95
C GLU A 296 6.63 -33.57 3.78
N GLY A 297 7.44 -32.90 2.96
CA GLY A 297 8.09 -33.48 1.77
C GLY A 297 7.18 -33.63 0.55
N GLY A 298 6.10 -32.84 0.47
CA GLY A 298 5.22 -32.74 -0.69
C GLY A 298 5.59 -31.60 -1.65
N GLU A 299 4.67 -31.28 -2.55
CA GLU A 299 4.86 -30.26 -3.61
C GLU A 299 4.05 -28.97 -3.38
N SER A 300 3.24 -28.92 -2.31
CA SER A 300 2.30 -27.83 -2.05
C SER A 300 2.84 -26.84 -1.02
N TYR A 301 2.86 -25.56 -1.39
CA TYR A 301 3.32 -24.44 -0.59
C TYR A 301 2.25 -23.34 -0.51
N MET A 302 2.41 -22.39 0.41
CA MET A 302 1.66 -21.13 0.35
C MET A 302 2.03 -20.36 -0.93
N CYS A 303 1.08 -19.60 -1.46
CA CYS A 303 1.35 -18.76 -2.63
C CYS A 303 2.02 -17.45 -2.21
N SER A 304 3.02 -17.00 -2.97
CA SER A 304 3.74 -15.75 -2.73
C SER A 304 2.86 -14.51 -2.86
N ASP A 305 1.73 -14.58 -3.56
CA ASP A 305 0.73 -13.49 -3.59
C ASP A 305 -0.24 -13.50 -2.40
N GLN A 306 -0.08 -14.45 -1.46
CA GLN A 306 -0.72 -14.45 -0.14
C GLN A 306 0.18 -13.76 0.90
N ARG A 307 0.82 -12.67 0.48
CA ARG A 307 1.69 -11.79 1.28
C ARG A 307 1.00 -10.46 1.59
N PRO A 308 1.37 -9.73 2.67
CA PRO A 308 0.77 -8.45 3.02
C PRO A 308 1.29 -7.30 2.15
N TRP A 309 0.46 -6.25 2.05
CA TRP A 309 0.81 -5.01 1.36
C TRP A 309 0.08 -3.79 1.94
N ALA A 310 0.68 -2.62 1.73
CA ALA A 310 0.09 -1.34 2.12
C ALA A 310 -0.92 -0.87 1.05
N VAL A 311 -2.09 -0.42 1.50
CA VAL A 311 -3.12 0.24 0.66
C VAL A 311 -3.04 1.75 0.81
N SER A 312 -2.78 2.22 2.04
CA SER A 312 -2.52 3.60 2.39
C SER A 312 -1.60 3.65 3.62
N GLU A 313 -1.28 4.83 4.13
CA GLU A 313 -0.53 4.93 5.39
C GLU A 313 -1.25 4.28 6.58
N VAL A 314 -2.59 4.24 6.55
CA VAL A 314 -3.43 3.77 7.67
C VAL A 314 -3.91 2.34 7.46
N LEU A 315 -4.01 1.89 6.20
CA LEU A 315 -4.61 0.62 5.83
C LEU A 315 -3.61 -0.32 5.14
N SER A 316 -3.52 -1.56 5.62
CA SER A 316 -2.90 -2.68 4.91
C SER A 316 -3.86 -3.84 4.72
N TYR A 317 -3.57 -4.67 3.73
CA TYR A 317 -4.19 -5.97 3.54
C TYR A 317 -3.17 -7.09 3.70
N GLY A 318 -3.62 -8.27 4.08
CA GLY A 318 -2.76 -9.45 4.15
C GLY A 318 -3.51 -10.68 4.62
N TYR A 319 -2.75 -11.62 5.18
CA TYR A 319 -3.26 -12.94 5.55
C TYR A 319 -2.69 -13.34 6.91
N ALA A 320 -3.38 -14.24 7.61
CA ALA A 320 -2.94 -14.70 8.91
C ALA A 320 -3.29 -16.17 9.15
N ALA A 321 -2.53 -16.81 10.03
CA ALA A 321 -3.04 -17.93 10.80
C ALA A 321 -3.83 -17.37 12.00
N ALA A 322 -4.90 -18.02 12.41
CA ALA A 322 -5.66 -17.57 13.57
C ALA A 322 -6.00 -18.70 14.56
N SER A 323 -6.20 -18.30 15.81
CA SER A 323 -6.84 -19.06 16.87
C SER A 323 -7.80 -18.12 17.59
N ILE A 324 -9.11 -18.24 17.32
CA ILE A 324 -10.11 -17.29 17.82
C ILE A 324 -10.97 -17.97 18.87
N LYS A 325 -11.09 -17.34 20.04
CA LYS A 325 -11.80 -17.91 21.19
C LYS A 325 -13.26 -18.21 20.84
N GLY A 326 -13.66 -19.46 21.09
CA GLY A 326 -15.03 -19.92 20.87
C GLY A 326 -15.38 -20.21 19.41
N LEU A 327 -14.41 -20.10 18.51
CA LEU A 327 -14.54 -20.52 17.11
C LEU A 327 -13.64 -21.73 16.85
N THR A 328 -13.86 -22.37 15.71
CA THR A 328 -13.10 -23.49 15.17
C THR A 328 -12.57 -23.16 13.77
N GLU A 329 -11.68 -24.00 13.25
CA GLU A 329 -11.17 -23.88 11.87
C GLU A 329 -12.29 -23.75 10.83
N LYS A 330 -13.38 -24.48 11.03
CA LYS A 330 -14.57 -24.42 10.20
C LYS A 330 -15.22 -23.04 10.17
N GLU A 331 -15.11 -22.28 11.26
CA GLU A 331 -15.74 -20.97 11.40
C GLU A 331 -14.83 -19.85 10.94
N TRP A 332 -13.52 -19.90 11.15
CA TRP A 332 -12.64 -18.81 10.75
C TRP A 332 -12.02 -18.93 9.35
N CYS A 333 -11.89 -20.15 8.79
CA CYS A 333 -11.23 -20.32 7.50
C CYS A 333 -11.87 -19.45 6.42
N CYS A 334 -11.04 -18.66 5.73
CA CYS A 334 -11.40 -17.74 4.66
C CYS A 334 -12.32 -16.58 5.05
N ARG A 335 -12.56 -16.36 6.35
CA ARG A 335 -13.17 -15.11 6.85
C ARG A 335 -12.12 -14.01 6.97
N CYS A 336 -12.59 -12.77 6.94
CA CYS A 336 -11.74 -11.61 7.07
C CYS A 336 -12.00 -10.85 8.36
N TYR A 337 -10.94 -10.27 8.91
CA TYR A 337 -10.99 -9.52 10.14
C TYR A 337 -10.25 -8.20 9.98
N ALA A 338 -10.86 -7.11 10.41
CA ALA A 338 -10.23 -5.81 10.49
C ALA A 338 -9.54 -5.70 11.86
N LEU A 339 -8.20 -5.72 11.84
CA LEU A 339 -7.36 -5.56 13.02
C LEU A 339 -7.00 -4.08 13.16
N THR A 340 -7.30 -3.47 14.30
CA THR A 340 -6.84 -2.12 14.64
C THR A 340 -5.80 -2.24 15.75
N PHE A 341 -4.56 -1.91 15.47
CA PHE A 341 -3.47 -2.10 16.43
C PHE A 341 -3.61 -1.14 17.63
N THR A 342 -3.38 -1.65 18.83
CA THR A 342 -3.53 -0.90 20.08
C THR A 342 -2.22 -0.62 20.80
N SER A 343 -1.12 -1.22 20.35
CA SER A 343 0.23 -0.99 20.87
C SER A 343 1.29 -1.06 19.77
N GLY A 344 2.53 -0.75 20.15
CA GLY A 344 3.68 -0.75 19.25
C GLY A 344 3.70 0.44 18.30
N PRO A 345 4.66 0.47 17.37
CA PRO A 345 4.86 1.58 16.44
C PRO A 345 3.71 1.77 15.44
N VAL A 346 2.86 0.75 15.29
CA VAL A 346 1.72 0.73 14.36
C VAL A 346 0.39 1.03 15.05
N LYS A 347 0.40 1.43 16.33
CA LYS A 347 -0.83 1.74 17.07
C LYS A 347 -1.72 2.71 16.27
N GLY A 348 -3.00 2.36 16.14
CA GLY A 348 -3.98 3.09 15.35
C GLY A 348 -3.99 2.77 13.86
N LYS A 349 -2.98 2.07 13.29
CA LYS A 349 -3.12 1.54 11.94
C LYS A 349 -4.11 0.38 11.91
N GLN A 350 -4.73 0.18 10.74
CA GLN A 350 -5.68 -0.89 10.49
C GLN A 350 -5.13 -1.87 9.44
N MET A 351 -5.26 -3.16 9.70
CA MET A 351 -4.92 -4.22 8.75
C MET A 351 -6.13 -5.15 8.57
N VAL A 352 -6.59 -5.35 7.35
CA VAL A 352 -7.61 -6.39 7.08
C VAL A 352 -6.90 -7.66 6.63
N VAL A 353 -7.13 -8.74 7.37
CA VAL A 353 -6.51 -10.04 7.10
C VAL A 353 -7.56 -11.06 6.71
N GLN A 354 -7.26 -11.91 5.72
CA GLN A 354 -7.99 -13.14 5.50
C GLN A 354 -7.30 -14.29 6.25
N VAL A 355 -8.07 -15.07 7.01
CA VAL A 355 -7.52 -16.23 7.72
C VAL A 355 -7.38 -17.40 6.76
N THR A 356 -6.14 -17.82 6.49
CA THR A 356 -5.83 -18.94 5.58
C THR A 356 -5.26 -20.16 6.29
N ASN A 357 -4.87 -20.01 7.56
CA ASN A 357 -4.25 -21.08 8.34
C ASN A 357 -4.77 -21.09 9.79
N THR A 358 -4.53 -22.18 10.50
CA THR A 358 -4.80 -22.30 11.94
C THR A 358 -3.50 -22.29 12.72
N GLY A 359 -3.40 -21.44 13.73
CA GLY A 359 -2.28 -21.44 14.67
C GLY A 359 -2.61 -22.28 15.90
N GLY A 360 -2.43 -23.60 15.81
CA GLY A 360 -2.86 -24.54 16.85
C GLY A 360 -2.12 -24.44 18.19
N ASP A 361 -0.99 -23.74 18.23
CA ASP A 361 -0.17 -23.44 19.40
C ASP A 361 -0.41 -22.03 19.97
N LEU A 362 -1.25 -21.24 19.32
CA LEU A 362 -1.49 -19.85 19.68
C LEU A 362 -2.55 -19.72 20.77
N GLY A 363 -2.44 -18.65 21.57
CA GLY A 363 -3.41 -18.33 22.62
C GLY A 363 -4.79 -17.92 22.07
N ASP A 364 -5.72 -17.64 22.99
CA ASP A 364 -7.04 -17.11 22.64
C ASP A 364 -6.92 -15.79 21.84
N ASN A 365 -7.65 -15.67 20.72
CA ASN A 365 -7.71 -14.47 19.87
C ASN A 365 -6.35 -14.04 19.31
N HIS A 366 -5.56 -14.99 18.85
CA HIS A 366 -4.24 -14.74 18.29
C HIS A 366 -4.27 -14.77 16.77
N PHE A 367 -3.65 -13.78 16.14
CA PHE A 367 -3.43 -13.72 14.69
C PHE A 367 -1.94 -13.71 14.37
N ASP A 368 -1.44 -14.80 13.78
CA ASP A 368 -0.06 -14.88 13.30
C ASP A 368 -0.02 -14.36 11.87
N ILE A 369 0.48 -13.14 11.70
CA ILE A 369 0.44 -12.42 10.42
C ILE A 369 1.47 -13.05 9.48
N GLN A 370 1.05 -13.38 8.26
CA GLN A 370 1.95 -13.90 7.24
C GLN A 370 2.87 -12.77 6.78
N ILE A 371 4.15 -12.85 7.12
CA ILE A 371 5.17 -11.85 6.75
C ILE A 371 6.41 -12.62 6.31
N PRO A 372 6.75 -12.65 5.00
CA PRO A 372 8.04 -13.13 4.52
C PRO A 372 9.21 -12.56 5.33
N GLY A 373 10.08 -13.44 5.82
CA GLY A 373 11.15 -13.07 6.75
C GLY A 373 10.68 -12.79 8.18
N GLY A 374 9.45 -13.15 8.56
CA GLY A 374 8.93 -13.09 9.94
C GLY A 374 9.34 -14.27 10.82
N GLY A 375 10.00 -15.28 10.23
CA GLY A 375 10.45 -16.49 10.90
C GLY A 375 9.59 -17.70 10.55
N PHE A 376 10.21 -18.86 10.55
CA PHE A 376 9.56 -20.13 10.20
C PHE A 376 8.62 -20.64 11.31
N GLY A 377 8.96 -20.35 12.56
CA GLY A 377 8.29 -20.99 13.70
C GLY A 377 8.63 -22.48 13.80
N ILE A 378 7.60 -23.32 13.98
CA ILE A 378 7.78 -24.76 14.21
C ILE A 378 8.24 -25.48 12.95
N PHE A 379 7.71 -25.13 11.78
CA PHE A 379 7.98 -25.83 10.52
C PHE A 379 8.82 -24.97 9.59
N ASN A 380 9.66 -25.59 8.75
CA ASN A 380 10.40 -24.89 7.70
C ASN A 380 10.19 -25.62 6.36
N GLY A 381 9.28 -25.09 5.54
CA GLY A 381 9.12 -25.48 4.14
C GLY A 381 9.91 -24.58 3.19
N CYS A 382 10.36 -23.41 3.65
CA CYS A 382 10.93 -22.38 2.81
C CYS A 382 12.27 -22.78 2.21
N SER A 383 13.14 -23.40 3.00
CA SER A 383 14.44 -23.86 2.51
C SER A 383 14.29 -24.92 1.41
N ALA A 384 13.27 -25.77 1.51
CA ALA A 384 12.94 -26.74 0.46
C ALA A 384 12.26 -26.09 -0.74
N GLN A 385 11.35 -25.11 -0.52
CA GLN A 385 10.63 -24.41 -1.59
C GLN A 385 11.59 -23.65 -2.51
N PHE A 386 12.42 -22.79 -1.91
CA PHE A 386 13.25 -21.83 -2.63
C PHE A 386 14.70 -22.29 -2.77
N ASN A 387 15.04 -23.49 -2.30
CA ASN A 387 16.41 -24.00 -2.28
C ASN A 387 17.41 -22.99 -1.69
N THR A 388 16.99 -22.34 -0.59
CA THR A 388 17.71 -21.25 0.06
C THR A 388 18.12 -21.67 1.47
N PRO A 389 19.36 -21.42 1.93
CA PRO A 389 19.81 -21.80 3.27
C PRO A 389 19.01 -21.13 4.38
N ASP A 390 18.83 -21.80 5.52
CA ASP A 390 18.06 -21.30 6.68
C ASP A 390 18.61 -19.97 7.20
N GLU A 391 19.92 -19.75 7.13
CA GLU A 391 20.59 -18.56 7.67
C GLU A 391 20.15 -17.26 6.98
N VAL A 392 19.70 -17.37 5.72
CA VAL A 392 19.24 -16.23 4.92
C VAL A 392 17.91 -15.67 5.44
N TRP A 393 17.13 -16.49 6.14
CA TRP A 393 15.80 -16.12 6.64
C TRP A 393 15.83 -15.51 8.05
N GLY A 394 17.02 -15.38 8.64
CA GLY A 394 17.23 -14.86 9.99
C GLY A 394 16.94 -15.89 11.09
N THR A 395 16.44 -15.44 12.24
CA THR A 395 16.16 -16.33 13.37
C THR A 395 14.91 -17.17 13.14
N ARG A 396 14.90 -18.41 13.66
CA ARG A 396 13.77 -19.33 13.50
C ARG A 396 12.42 -18.72 13.92
N TYR A 397 12.41 -17.96 15.02
CA TYR A 397 11.27 -17.17 15.49
C TYR A 397 11.66 -15.69 15.38
N GLY A 398 10.85 -14.90 14.67
CA GLY A 398 11.12 -13.48 14.44
C GLY A 398 11.82 -13.17 13.11
N GLY A 399 12.47 -14.15 12.48
CA GLY A 399 13.03 -14.06 11.13
C GLY A 399 14.15 -13.05 10.99
N VAL A 400 14.16 -12.30 9.89
CA VAL A 400 15.21 -11.31 9.59
C VAL A 400 15.26 -10.21 10.65
N ALA A 401 16.47 -9.69 10.91
CA ALA A 401 16.72 -8.71 11.96
C ALA A 401 16.68 -7.27 11.41
N SER A 402 17.08 -7.08 10.15
CA SER A 402 17.14 -5.77 9.51
C SER A 402 16.32 -5.72 8.22
N ARG A 403 15.99 -4.50 7.79
CA ARG A 403 15.39 -4.27 6.48
C ARG A 403 16.34 -4.69 5.34
N ASP A 404 17.64 -4.47 5.51
CA ASP A 404 18.65 -4.81 4.51
C ASP A 404 18.81 -6.34 4.36
N ASP A 405 18.49 -7.13 5.39
CA ASP A 405 18.49 -8.60 5.33
C ASP A 405 17.45 -9.13 4.32
N CYS A 406 16.40 -8.36 4.00
CA CYS A 406 15.41 -8.74 3.00
C CYS A 406 16.04 -8.96 1.61
N GLU A 407 17.17 -8.31 1.30
CA GLU A 407 17.90 -8.51 0.04
C GLU A 407 18.42 -9.95 -0.12
N GLY A 408 18.59 -10.67 0.99
CA GLY A 408 18.96 -12.08 0.98
C GLY A 408 17.81 -13.02 0.59
N LEU A 409 16.57 -12.62 0.83
CA LEU A 409 15.39 -13.46 0.58
C LEU A 409 15.10 -13.60 -0.94
N PRO A 410 14.37 -14.66 -1.35
CA PRO A 410 13.90 -14.82 -2.72
C PRO A 410 13.19 -13.57 -3.25
N LYS A 411 13.52 -13.15 -4.47
CA LYS A 411 13.06 -11.89 -5.09
C LYS A 411 11.54 -11.74 -5.07
N GLU A 412 10.83 -12.86 -5.19
CA GLU A 412 9.39 -13.00 -5.24
C GLU A 412 8.68 -12.55 -3.94
N ILE A 413 9.40 -12.46 -2.82
CA ILE A 413 8.83 -12.12 -1.50
C ILE A 413 9.54 -10.95 -0.81
N GLN A 414 10.62 -10.40 -1.39
CA GLN A 414 11.37 -9.27 -0.83
C GLN A 414 10.48 -8.06 -0.54
N GLU A 415 9.55 -7.74 -1.45
CA GLU A 415 8.64 -6.59 -1.29
C GLU A 415 7.82 -6.66 0.00
N SER A 416 7.34 -7.85 0.36
CA SER A 416 6.57 -8.02 1.59
C SER A 416 7.47 -8.14 2.83
N CYS A 417 8.73 -8.57 2.66
CA CYS A 417 9.73 -8.40 3.73
C CYS A 417 9.96 -6.91 4.00
N TYR A 418 10.09 -6.06 2.97
CA TYR A 418 10.20 -4.61 3.15
C TYR A 418 8.96 -4.02 3.82
N TRP A 419 7.75 -4.49 3.48
CA TRP A 419 6.51 -4.05 4.14
C TRP A 419 6.57 -4.18 5.67
N ARG A 420 7.23 -5.23 6.20
CA ARG A 420 7.44 -5.43 7.65
C ARG A 420 8.12 -4.22 8.28
N PHE A 421 9.12 -3.66 7.62
CA PHE A 421 9.92 -2.54 8.13
C PHE A 421 9.32 -1.19 7.72
N ASP A 422 8.65 -1.12 6.57
CA ASP A 422 8.17 0.15 6.02
C ASP A 422 6.80 0.54 6.60
N TRP A 423 5.77 -0.26 6.35
CA TRP A 423 4.41 0.07 6.80
C TRP A 423 4.15 -0.45 8.22
N PHE A 424 4.63 -1.66 8.50
CA PHE A 424 4.45 -2.31 9.80
C PHE A 424 5.50 -1.89 10.83
N LEU A 425 6.46 -1.05 10.43
CA LEU A 425 7.44 -0.38 11.30
C LEU A 425 8.20 -1.34 12.24
N ASN A 426 8.42 -2.57 11.78
CA ASN A 426 8.99 -3.68 12.55
C ASN A 426 8.32 -3.87 13.92
N ALA A 427 7.01 -3.64 14.01
CA ALA A 427 6.27 -3.80 15.25
C ALA A 427 6.47 -5.22 15.80
N ASP A 428 6.93 -5.32 17.04
CA ASP A 428 7.12 -6.61 17.69
C ASP A 428 5.83 -7.03 18.40
N ASN A 429 5.08 -7.91 17.74
CA ASN A 429 3.87 -8.55 18.28
C ASN A 429 2.85 -7.54 18.85
N PRO A 430 2.45 -6.51 18.08
CA PRO A 430 1.51 -5.50 18.57
C PRO A 430 0.18 -6.14 18.98
N THR A 431 -0.34 -5.72 20.11
CA THR A 431 -1.74 -6.01 20.51
C THR A 431 -2.69 -5.29 19.57
N MET A 432 -3.91 -5.81 19.44
CA MET A 432 -4.94 -5.22 18.59
C MET A 432 -6.33 -5.43 19.15
N VAL A 433 -7.28 -4.70 18.60
CA VAL A 433 -8.70 -5.05 18.64
C VAL A 433 -9.15 -5.45 17.24
N PHE A 434 -10.08 -6.39 17.14
CA PHE A 434 -10.56 -6.87 15.85
C PHE A 434 -12.06 -7.06 15.78
N ASP A 435 -12.58 -6.93 14.56
CA ASP A 435 -13.94 -7.35 14.21
C ASP A 435 -13.95 -8.14 12.90
N GLU A 436 -14.95 -8.99 12.75
CA GLU A 436 -15.16 -9.70 11.48
C GLU A 436 -15.73 -8.73 10.44
N VAL A 437 -15.23 -8.80 9.21
CA VAL A 437 -15.68 -7.96 8.09
C VAL A 437 -15.87 -8.79 6.84
N GLU A 438 -16.67 -8.26 5.90
CA GLU A 438 -16.74 -8.83 4.56
C GLU A 438 -15.35 -8.80 3.91
N CYS A 439 -14.96 -9.91 3.31
CA CYS A 439 -13.65 -10.00 2.69
C CYS A 439 -13.54 -9.08 1.47
N PRO A 440 -12.55 -8.18 1.42
CA PRO A 440 -12.23 -7.41 0.22
C PRO A 440 -11.93 -8.33 -0.96
N ALA A 441 -12.34 -7.92 -2.16
CA ALA A 441 -12.10 -8.68 -3.39
C ALA A 441 -10.59 -8.86 -3.66
N GLU A 442 -9.79 -7.89 -3.21
CA GLU A 442 -8.34 -7.89 -3.32
C GLU A 442 -7.69 -9.04 -2.53
N LEU A 443 -8.28 -9.47 -1.40
CA LEU A 443 -7.81 -10.63 -0.64
C LEU A 443 -8.30 -11.94 -1.27
N THR A 444 -9.59 -12.03 -1.55
CA THR A 444 -10.22 -13.27 -2.04
C THR A 444 -9.76 -13.67 -3.45
N LYS A 445 -9.35 -12.71 -4.29
CA LYS A 445 -8.75 -12.97 -5.60
C LYS A 445 -7.41 -13.72 -5.53
N ASN A 446 -6.67 -13.59 -4.43
CA ASN A 446 -5.37 -14.26 -4.25
C ASN A 446 -5.48 -15.63 -3.58
N THR A 447 -6.63 -15.91 -2.95
CA THR A 447 -6.88 -17.20 -2.27
C THR A 447 -7.91 -18.05 -2.98
N ASP A 448 -8.72 -17.49 -3.87
CA ASP A 448 -9.91 -18.09 -4.48
C ASP A 448 -10.95 -18.59 -3.45
N CYS A 449 -10.80 -18.19 -2.18
CA CYS A 449 -11.57 -18.70 -1.06
C CYS A 449 -12.48 -17.63 -0.47
N ILE A 450 -13.78 -17.90 -0.49
CA ILE A 450 -14.84 -17.06 0.09
C ILE A 450 -15.67 -17.95 1.00
N HIS A 451 -15.80 -17.56 2.27
CA HIS A 451 -16.65 -18.26 3.23
C HIS A 451 -18.13 -18.09 2.89
N GLN A 452 -18.90 -19.18 2.90
CA GLN A 452 -20.31 -19.23 2.48
C GLN A 452 -21.31 -19.04 3.63
#